data_AF-A0A967ULA4-F1
#
_entry.id   AF-A0A967ULA4-F1
#
_cell.length_a   1.000
_cell.length_b   1.000
_cell.length_c   1.000
_cell.angle_alpha   90.00
_cell.angle_beta   90.00
_cell.angle_gamma   90.00
#
_symmetry.space_group_name_H-M   'P 1'
#
loop_
_entity.id
_entity.type
_entity.pdbx_description
1 polymer ?
#
loop_
_entity_poly.entity_id
_entity_poly.type
_entity_poly.pdbx_seq_one_letter_code
_entity_poly.pdbx_strand_id
1 'polypeptide(L)'
;MHWVRAAGGLAVVAHPARYKLTRSRLRALLEDFKDCGGAGLEVVSGTHSANDIAAMGEHARRLDLYASAGSDYHGPEQTWLELGALPPLPQGCLPIWERL
;
A
#
# COMPACT_ATOMS: atom_id res chain seq x y z
N MET A 1 4.49 12.43 9.24
CA MET A 1 3.35 11.70 9.84
C MET A 1 2.39 12.57 10.64
N HIS A 2 2.84 13.67 11.26
CA HIS A 2 2.01 14.49 12.15
C HIS A 2 0.68 14.97 11.55
N TRP A 3 0.65 15.51 10.33
CA TRP A 3 -0.58 16.10 9.76
C TRP A 3 -1.73 15.11 9.59
N VAL A 4 -1.48 13.94 8.97
CA VAL A 4 -2.52 12.93 8.73
C VAL A 4 -3.08 12.42 10.05
N ARG A 5 -2.21 12.14 11.02
CA ARG A 5 -2.62 11.65 12.35
C ARG A 5 -3.35 12.71 13.17
N ALA A 6 -2.89 13.96 13.13
CA ALA A 6 -3.54 15.06 13.83
C ALA A 6 -4.96 15.34 13.29
N ALA A 7 -5.21 15.00 12.02
CA ALA A 7 -6.53 15.03 11.42
C ALA A 7 -7.39 13.77 11.71
N GLY A 8 -6.90 12.83 12.52
CA GLY A 8 -7.59 11.57 12.84
C GLY A 8 -7.44 10.48 11.77
N GLY A 9 -6.63 10.70 10.74
CA GLY A 9 -6.45 9.75 9.64
C GLY A 9 -5.35 8.71 9.87
N LEU A 10 -5.39 7.66 9.03
CA LEU A 10 -4.37 6.63 8.93
C LEU A 10 -3.46 6.89 7.73
N ALA A 11 -2.16 7.05 7.97
CA ALA A 11 -1.20 7.28 6.89
C ALA A 11 -0.83 5.97 6.18
N VAL A 12 -0.76 6.00 4.84
CA VAL A 12 -0.46 4.85 3.98
C VAL A 12 0.65 5.22 2.99
N VAL A 13 1.61 4.31 2.78
CA VAL A 13 2.55 4.42 1.64
C VAL A 13 1.84 3.98 0.37
N ALA A 14 1.67 4.90 -0.57
CA ALA A 14 1.02 4.64 -1.86
C ALA A 14 1.96 4.00 -2.88
N HIS A 15 1.42 3.09 -3.70
CA HIS A 15 2.01 2.42 -4.87
C HIS A 15 3.54 2.19 -4.78
N PRO A 16 4.03 1.52 -3.72
CA PRO A 16 5.46 1.39 -3.38
C PRO A 16 6.27 0.66 -4.46
N ALA A 17 5.64 -0.22 -5.24
CA ALA A 17 6.32 -0.96 -6.31
C ALA A 17 6.78 -0.03 -7.46
N ARG A 18 6.22 1.18 -7.58
CA ARG A 18 6.65 2.18 -8.57
C ARG A 18 7.95 2.89 -8.18
N TYR A 19 8.40 2.76 -6.93
CA TYR A 19 9.60 3.43 -6.47
C TYR A 19 10.84 2.78 -7.08
N LYS A 20 11.78 3.60 -7.57
CA LYS A 20 13.08 3.13 -8.09
C LYS A 20 14.04 2.79 -6.93
N LEU A 21 13.58 1.96 -6.01
CA LEU A 21 14.31 1.51 -4.84
C LEU A 21 14.66 0.03 -4.97
N THR A 22 15.82 -0.34 -4.45
CA THR A 22 16.13 -1.76 -4.23
C THR A 22 15.22 -2.32 -3.14
N ARG A 23 15.04 -3.64 -3.11
CA ARG A 23 14.26 -4.33 -2.04
C ARG A 23 14.72 -3.94 -0.63
N SER A 24 16.02 -3.82 -0.41
CA SER A 24 16.58 -3.42 0.89
C SER A 24 16.23 -1.99 1.27
N ARG A 25 16.29 -1.05 0.31
CA ARG A 25 15.93 0.36 0.53
C ARG A 25 14.43 0.54 0.74
N LEU A 26 13.61 -0.21 -0.01
CA LEU A 26 12.17 -0.18 0.20
C LEU A 26 11.82 -0.69 1.60
N ARG A 27 12.42 -1.80 2.03
CA ARG A 27 12.20 -2.32 3.39
C ARG A 27 12.59 -1.29 4.46
N ALA A 28 13.78 -0.67 4.34
CA ALA A 28 14.22 0.36 5.27
C ALA A 28 13.25 1.55 5.31
N LEU A 29 12.77 2.01 4.15
CA LEU A 29 11.76 3.07 4.07
C LEU A 29 10.47 2.68 4.83
N LEU A 30 10.01 1.44 4.69
CA LEU A 30 8.79 0.97 5.35
C LEU A 30 8.97 0.81 6.86
N GLU A 31 10.16 0.39 7.30
CA GLU A 31 10.56 0.36 8.72
C GLU A 31 10.55 1.78 9.30
N ASP A 32 11.26 2.73 8.67
CA ASP A 32 11.28 4.13 9.09
C ASP A 32 9.87 4.76 9.10
N PHE A 33 9.05 4.43 8.10
CA PHE A 33 7.67 4.89 8.00
C PHE A 33 6.82 4.37 9.17
N LYS A 34 6.93 3.08 9.52
CA LYS A 34 6.26 2.47 10.68
C LYS A 34 6.71 3.17 11.97
N ASP A 35 8.01 3.37 12.14
CA ASP A 35 8.58 4.01 13.34
C ASP A 35 8.11 5.46 13.51
N CYS A 36 7.82 6.14 12.40
CA CYS A 36 7.19 7.47 12.42
C CYS A 36 5.67 7.45 12.74
N GLY A 37 5.08 6.27 12.96
CA GLY A 37 3.66 6.07 13.20
C GLY A 37 2.82 5.94 11.93
N GLY A 38 3.42 5.51 10.82
CA GLY A 38 2.70 5.10 9.63
C GLY A 38 1.84 3.86 9.90
N ALA A 39 0.66 3.79 9.27
CA ALA A 39 -0.34 2.78 9.60
C ALA A 39 -0.49 1.69 8.53
N GLY A 40 -0.27 2.01 7.25
CA GLY A 40 -0.52 1.07 6.18
C GLY A 40 0.40 1.17 4.97
N LEU A 41 0.25 0.19 4.09
CA LEU A 41 0.95 0.02 2.83
C LEU A 41 -0.06 -0.30 1.74
N GLU A 42 0.02 0.35 0.59
CA GLU A 42 -0.76 -0.06 -0.57
C GLU A 42 -0.19 -1.38 -1.13
N VAL A 43 -0.97 -2.45 -0.99
CA VAL A 43 -0.59 -3.79 -1.41
C VAL A 43 -1.13 -4.09 -2.81
N VAL A 44 -2.37 -3.71 -3.06
CA VAL A 44 -3.02 -3.85 -4.36
C VAL A 44 -3.12 -2.47 -5.01
N SER A 45 -2.45 -2.30 -6.15
CA SER A 45 -2.56 -1.09 -6.96
C SER A 45 -2.92 -1.48 -8.39
N GLY A 46 -3.61 -0.62 -9.13
CA GLY A 46 -3.88 -0.84 -10.57
C GLY A 46 -2.63 -0.98 -11.43
N THR A 47 -1.46 -0.59 -10.91
CA THR A 47 -0.16 -0.74 -11.58
C THR A 47 0.68 -1.90 -11.06
N HIS A 48 0.24 -2.61 -10.00
CA HIS A 48 1.00 -3.71 -9.42
C HIS A 48 0.78 -5.01 -10.22
N SER A 49 1.86 -5.70 -10.56
CA SER A 49 1.79 -7.08 -11.04
C SER A 49 1.42 -8.03 -9.89
N ALA A 50 1.08 -9.28 -10.20
CA ALA A 50 0.84 -10.31 -9.18
C ALA A 50 2.05 -10.51 -8.24
N ASN A 51 3.27 -10.38 -8.78
CA ASN A 51 4.50 -10.45 -7.98
C ASN A 51 4.67 -9.25 -7.06
N ASP A 52 4.30 -8.05 -7.52
CA ASP A 52 4.34 -6.85 -6.69
C ASP A 52 3.32 -6.95 -5.54
N ILE A 53 2.10 -7.41 -5.83
CA ILE A 53 1.06 -7.66 -4.83
C ILE A 53 1.56 -8.65 -3.77
N ALA A 54 2.15 -9.78 -4.20
CA ALA A 54 2.68 -10.77 -3.28
C ALA A 54 3.81 -10.20 -2.39
N ALA A 55 4.75 -9.47 -3.00
CA ALA A 55 5.86 -8.84 -2.28
C ALA A 55 5.38 -7.77 -1.28
N MET A 56 4.44 -6.91 -1.69
CA MET A 56 3.90 -5.87 -0.81
C MET A 56 3.05 -6.48 0.32
N GLY A 57 2.30 -7.53 0.04
CA GLY A 57 1.56 -8.28 1.07
C GLY A 57 2.50 -8.96 2.07
N GLU A 58 3.67 -9.42 1.65
CA GLU A 58 4.71 -9.92 2.55
C GLU A 58 5.28 -8.81 3.43
N HIS A 59 5.58 -7.64 2.86
CA HIS A 59 6.04 -6.48 3.64
C HIS A 59 5.00 -6.02 4.65
N ALA A 60 3.73 -5.90 4.24
CA ALA A 60 2.63 -5.50 5.12
C ALA A 60 2.51 -6.43 6.33
N ARG A 61 2.54 -7.75 6.11
CA ARG A 61 2.48 -8.74 7.20
C ARG A 61 3.70 -8.71 8.10
N ARG A 62 4.90 -8.63 7.54
CA ARG A 62 6.16 -8.65 8.33
C ARG A 62 6.33 -7.40 9.19
N LEU A 63 5.79 -6.28 8.74
CA LEU A 63 5.89 -4.99 9.41
C LEU A 63 4.60 -4.62 10.14
N ASP A 64 3.63 -5.52 10.30
CA ASP A 64 2.33 -5.25 10.94
C ASP A 64 1.63 -3.98 10.40
N LEU A 65 1.78 -3.71 9.10
CA LEU A 65 1.12 -2.60 8.43
C LEU A 65 -0.22 -3.08 7.86
N TYR A 66 -1.25 -2.25 7.97
CA TYR A 66 -2.51 -2.52 7.28
C TYR A 66 -2.33 -2.45 5.75
N ALA A 67 -3.00 -3.33 5.04
CA ALA A 67 -3.00 -3.37 3.59
C ALA A 67 -4.11 -2.50 3.02
N SER A 68 -3.73 -1.57 2.15
CA SER A 68 -4.64 -0.77 1.35
C SER A 68 -4.72 -1.28 -0.08
N ALA A 69 -5.81 -0.94 -0.78
CA ALA A 69 -6.01 -1.20 -2.19
C ALA A 69 -6.50 0.07 -2.90
N GLY A 70 -5.96 0.36 -4.09
CA GLY A 70 -6.33 1.55 -4.86
C GLY A 70 -6.12 1.37 -6.36
N SER A 71 -7.03 1.87 -7.19
CA SER A 71 -6.89 1.73 -8.64
C SER A 71 -5.84 2.65 -9.24
N ASP A 72 -5.49 3.73 -8.53
CA ASP A 72 -4.65 4.81 -9.06
C ASP A 72 -5.22 5.38 -10.38
N TYR A 73 -6.55 5.43 -10.49
CA TYR A 73 -7.26 5.82 -11.71
C TYR A 73 -7.18 7.33 -11.98
N HIS A 74 -6.77 7.70 -13.20
CA HIS A 74 -6.63 9.09 -13.65
C HIS A 74 -7.47 9.45 -14.89
N GLY A 75 -8.43 8.61 -15.28
CA GLY A 75 -9.33 8.87 -16.41
C GLY A 75 -9.42 7.73 -17.41
N PRO A 76 -10.38 7.80 -18.35
CA PRO A 76 -10.72 6.70 -19.26
C PRO A 76 -9.61 6.36 -20.27
N GLU A 77 -8.65 7.26 -20.46
CA GLU A 77 -7.48 7.03 -21.31
C GLU A 77 -6.47 6.06 -20.69
N GLN A 78 -6.52 5.84 -19.37
CA GLN A 78 -5.71 4.83 -18.67
C GLN A 78 -6.50 3.53 -18.57
N THR A 79 -6.30 2.66 -19.56
CA THR A 79 -7.04 1.40 -19.74
C THR A 79 -6.58 0.25 -18.84
N TRP A 80 -5.56 0.46 -18.00
CA TRP A 80 -4.92 -0.62 -17.25
C TRP A 80 -5.76 -1.17 -16.11
N LEU A 81 -6.70 -0.40 -15.55
CA LEU A 81 -7.67 -0.89 -14.57
C LEU A 81 -8.91 0.03 -14.47
N GLU A 82 -10.10 -0.54 -14.52
CA GLU A 82 -11.33 0.21 -14.23
C GLU A 82 -11.45 0.54 -12.75
N LEU A 83 -12.08 1.67 -12.45
CA LEU A 83 -12.37 2.08 -11.08
C LEU A 83 -13.19 1.00 -10.36
N GLY A 84 -12.69 0.51 -9.23
CA GLY A 84 -13.35 -0.50 -8.40
C GLY A 84 -13.08 -1.97 -8.79
N ALA A 85 -12.36 -2.23 -9.89
CA ALA A 85 -12.06 -3.59 -10.35
C ALA A 85 -10.67 -4.08 -9.89
N LEU A 86 -10.41 -4.08 -8.58
CA LEU A 86 -9.13 -4.49 -8.01
C LEU A 86 -9.12 -5.97 -7.60
N PRO A 87 -7.99 -6.68 -7.73
CA PRO A 87 -7.85 -8.01 -7.17
C PRO A 87 -7.96 -7.98 -5.63
N PRO A 88 -8.33 -9.11 -4.99
CA PRO A 88 -8.42 -9.17 -3.54
C PRO A 88 -7.04 -9.00 -2.88
N LEU A 89 -7.02 -8.55 -1.63
CA LEU A 89 -5.80 -8.53 -0.83
C LEU A 89 -5.25 -9.95 -0.64
N PRO A 90 -3.91 -10.12 -0.61
CA PRO A 90 -3.31 -11.41 -0.28
C PRO A 90 -3.72 -11.92 1.11
N GLN A 91 -3.83 -13.24 1.24
CA GLN A 91 -4.19 -13.89 2.50
C GLN A 91 -3.27 -13.45 3.66
N GLY A 92 -3.90 -13.19 4.81
CA GLY A 92 -3.21 -12.77 6.03
C GLY A 92 -2.83 -11.29 6.08
N CYS A 93 -3.08 -10.52 5.02
CA CYS A 93 -3.04 -9.06 5.12
C CYS A 93 -4.26 -8.56 5.90
N LEU A 94 -4.04 -7.58 6.78
CA LEU A 94 -5.13 -6.93 7.51
C LEU A 94 -5.62 -5.73 6.70
N PRO A 95 -6.86 -5.71 6.21
CA PRO A 95 -7.36 -4.60 5.41
C PRO A 95 -7.47 -3.31 6.22
N ILE A 96 -7.05 -2.18 5.64
CA ILE A 96 -7.07 -0.89 6.35
C ILE A 96 -8.48 -0.36 6.62
N TRP A 97 -9.47 -0.73 5.79
CA TRP A 97 -10.86 -0.30 5.96
C TRP A 97 -11.57 -0.93 7.16
N GLU A 98 -11.01 -1.96 7.80
CA GLU A 98 -11.50 -2.46 9.09
C GLU A 98 -11.11 -1.57 10.29
N ARG A 99 -10.34 -0.49 10.04
CA ARG A 99 -9.87 0.46 11.05
C ARG A 99 -10.44 1.86 10.88
N LEU A 100 -11.26 2.09 9.86
CA LEU A 100 -11.87 3.37 9.52
C LEU A 100 -13.27 3.51 10.12
#